data_AF-R6ZQN6-F1
#
_entry.id   AF-R6ZQN6-F1
#
_cell.length_a   1.000
_cell.length_b   1.000
_cell.length_c   1.000
_cell.angle_alpha   90.00
_cell.angle_beta   90.00
_cell.angle_gamma   90.00
#
_symmetry.space_group_name_H-M   'P 1'
#
loop_
_entity.id
_entity.type
_entity.pdbx_description
1 polymer ?
#
loop_
_entity_poly.entity_id
_entity_poly.type
_entity_poly.pdbx_seq_one_letter_code
_entity_poly.pdbx_strand_id
1 'polypeptide(L)' 'MKNNILYYLTILLCVYPFQKHFAATGWNNFILNFDKGIYGRGSQTWQIAPYDSKWIYFANKNGILQFDGNA' A
#
# COMPACT_ATOMS: atom_id res chain seq x y z
N MET A 1 -35.27 33.24 0.33
CA MET A 1 -34.90 31.81 0.52
C MET A 1 -34.19 31.18 -0.68
N LYS A 2 -34.32 31.70 -1.92
CA LYS A 2 -33.74 31.09 -3.13
C LYS A 2 -32.21 31.24 -3.27
N ASN A 3 -31.62 32.29 -2.68
CA ASN A 3 -30.17 32.58 -2.79
C ASN A 3 -29.29 31.76 -1.84
N ASN A 4 -29.87 31.13 -0.81
CA ASN A 4 -29.11 30.37 0.18
C ASN A 4 -28.74 28.99 -0.37
N ILE A 5 -29.57 28.41 -1.25
CA ILE A 5 -29.33 27.11 -1.88
C ILE A 5 -28.08 27.16 -2.76
N LEU A 6 -27.93 28.23 -3.56
CA LEU A 6 -26.75 28.39 -4.40
C LEU A 6 -25.49 28.50 -3.53
N TYR A 7 -25.54 29.26 -2.42
CA TYR A 7 -24.43 29.39 -1.48
C TYR A 7 -24.00 28.04 -0.86
N TYR A 8 -24.96 27.22 -0.40
CA TYR A 8 -24.65 25.89 0.13
C TYR A 8 -24.08 24.96 -0.94
N LEU A 9 -24.57 25.02 -2.18
CA LEU A 9 -24.04 24.26 -3.32
C LEU A 9 -22.60 24.66 -3.65
N THR A 10 -22.29 25.95 -3.63
CA THR A 10 -20.92 26.43 -3.90
C THR A 10 -19.95 25.96 -2.81
N ILE A 11 -20.35 26.01 -1.53
CA ILE A 11 -19.53 25.50 -0.43
C ILE A 11 -19.30 24.00 -0.57
N LEU A 12 -20.35 23.22 -0.87
CA LEU A 12 -20.24 21.77 -1.05
C LEU A 12 -19.25 21.41 -2.18
N LEU A 13 -19.32 22.15 -3.30
CA LEU A 13 -18.44 21.92 -4.46
C LEU A 13 -16.97 22.27 -4.15
N CYS A 14 -16.73 23.32 -3.36
CA CYS A 14 -15.40 23.75 -2.95
C CYS A 14 -14.72 22.78 -1.94
N VAL A 15 -15.50 22.06 -1.13
CA VAL A 15 -14.95 21.10 -0.15
C VAL A 15 -14.70 19.71 -0.77
N TYR A 16 -15.41 19.35 -1.85
CA TYR A 16 -15.28 18.07 -2.55
C TYR A 16 -13.83 17.67 -2.94
N PRO A 17 -12.97 18.54 -3.51
CA PRO A 17 -11.62 18.14 -3.89
C PRO A 17 -10.70 17.80 -2.70
N PHE A 18 -11.04 18.21 -1.48
CA PHE A 18 -10.18 18.00 -0.30
C PHE A 18 -10.32 16.60 0.33
N GLN A 19 -11.29 15.78 -0.09
CA GLN A 19 -11.49 14.46 0.53
C GLN A 19 -10.43 13.42 0.13
N LYS A 20 -9.73 13.60 -1.00
CA LYS A 20 -8.84 12.57 -1.56
C LYS A 20 -7.40 12.58 -1.05
N HIS A 21 -7.03 13.46 -0.11
CA HIS A 21 -5.64 13.58 0.36
C HIS A 21 -5.33 12.89 1.70
N PHE A 22 -6.34 12.39 2.41
CA PHE A 22 -6.12 11.73 3.71
C PHE A 22 -5.82 10.22 3.64
N ALA A 23 -6.05 9.57 2.49
CA ALA A 23 -5.82 8.12 2.33
C ALA A 23 -4.42 7.78 1.78
N ALA A 24 -3.63 8.76 1.33
CA ALA A 24 -2.36 8.55 0.63
C ALA A 24 -1.13 8.92 1.47
N THR A 25 -1.29 9.16 2.77
CA THR A 25 -0.16 9.40 3.68
C THR A 25 0.37 8.06 4.16
N GLY A 26 1.32 7.49 3.41
CA GLY A 26 2.05 6.24 3.71
C GLY A 26 2.87 6.24 5.01
N TRP A 27 2.49 7.08 5.98
CA TRP A 27 3.03 7.19 7.33
C TRP A 27 2.56 6.04 8.24
N ASN A 28 1.51 5.31 7.86
CA ASN A 28 1.01 4.14 8.58
C ASN A 28 0.88 2.93 7.64
N ASN A 29 1.92 2.63 6.88
CA ASN A 29 1.97 1.36 6.15
C ASN A 29 2.12 0.24 7.17
N PHE A 30 1.10 -0.60 7.30
CA PHE A 30 1.15 -1.77 8.14
C PHE A 30 2.29 -2.67 7.66
N ILE A 31 3.24 -2.99 8.54
CA ILE A 31 4.31 -3.93 8.21
C ILE A 31 3.72 -5.33 8.34
N LEU A 32 3.41 -5.95 7.21
CA LEU A 32 2.98 -7.34 7.16
C LEU A 32 4.19 -8.24 7.43
N ASN A 33 4.16 -8.94 8.57
CA ASN A 33 5.16 -9.93 8.92
C ASN A 33 4.65 -11.32 8.54
N PHE A 34 5.37 -11.97 7.63
CA PHE A 34 5.08 -13.32 7.18
C PHE A 34 5.97 -14.33 7.92
N ASP A 35 5.44 -15.52 8.24
CA ASP A 35 6.25 -16.56 8.84
C ASP A 35 7.34 -17.03 7.87
N LYS A 36 8.58 -17.18 8.34
CA LYS A 36 9.72 -17.60 7.50
C LYS A 36 9.51 -18.96 6.81
N GLY A 37 8.61 -19.79 7.33
CA GLY A 37 8.19 -21.05 6.73
C GLY A 37 7.51 -20.88 5.38
N ILE A 38 6.76 -19.79 5.15
CA ILE A 38 5.92 -19.64 3.96
C ILE A 38 6.71 -19.14 2.74
N TYR A 39 7.77 -18.36 2.95
CA TYR A 39 8.59 -17.79 1.87
C TYR A 39 9.98 -18.44 1.72
N GLY A 40 10.25 -19.60 2.35
CA GLY A 40 11.43 -20.42 2.02
C GLY A 40 12.60 -20.44 3.03
N ARG A 41 12.36 -20.14 4.31
CA ARG A 41 13.27 -20.39 5.46
C ARG A 41 14.74 -19.97 5.26
N GLY A 42 15.00 -18.86 4.59
CA GLY A 42 16.31 -18.22 4.61
C GLY A 42 16.55 -17.51 5.94
N SER A 43 17.68 -17.76 6.61
CA SER A 43 18.04 -17.06 7.86
C SER A 43 18.52 -15.62 7.62
N GLN A 44 18.79 -15.26 6.37
CA GLN A 44 19.33 -13.97 5.94
C GLN A 44 18.69 -13.62 4.59
N THR A 45 18.48 -12.34 4.33
CA THR A 45 18.05 -11.83 3.02
C THR A 45 19.10 -10.84 2.55
N TRP A 46 19.71 -11.09 1.39
CA TRP A 46 20.76 -10.23 0.84
C TRP A 46 20.21 -9.18 -0.12
N GLN A 47 19.11 -9.49 -0.80
CA GLN A 47 18.45 -8.57 -1.72
C GLN A 47 16.95 -8.84 -1.80
N ILE A 48 16.18 -7.77 -1.92
CA ILE A 48 14.75 -7.78 -2.20
C ILE A 48 14.55 -6.97 -3.48
N ALA A 49 13.85 -7.54 -4.46
CA ALA A 49 13.55 -6.86 -5.71
C ALA A 49 12.08 -7.09 -6.10
N PRO A 50 11.29 -6.02 -6.30
CA PRO A 50 9.99 -6.16 -6.94
C PRO A 50 10.18 -6.50 -8.42
N TYR A 51 9.32 -7.35 -8.96
CA TYR A 51 9.26 -7.60 -10.41
C TYR A 51 8.10 -6.84 -11.04
N ASP A 52 6.92 -6.95 -10.45
CA ASP A 52 5.71 -6.23 -10.84
C ASP A 52 4.84 -5.94 -9.60
N SER A 53 3.58 -5.54 -9.81
CA SER A 53 2.64 -5.27 -8.72
C SER A 53 2.21 -6.50 -7.92
N LYS A 54 2.61 -7.70 -8.35
CA LYS A 54 2.15 -8.97 -7.79
C LYS A 54 3.29 -9.76 -7.16
N TRP A 55 4.51 -9.68 -7.70
CA TRP A 55 5.62 -10.55 -7.32
C TRP A 55 6.81 -9.80 -6.75
N ILE A 56 7.34 -10.34 -5.66
CA ILE A 56 8.59 -9.90 -5.04
C ILE A 56 9.55 -11.09 -4.99
N TYR A 57 10.81 -10.83 -5.31
CA TYR A 57 11.91 -11.80 -5.25
C TYR A 57 12.84 -11.52 -4.07
N PHE A 58 13.25 -12.60 -3.40
CA PHE A 58 14.17 -12.57 -2.26
C PHE A 58 15.39 -13.44 -2.59
N ALA A 59 16.59 -12.86 -2.52
CA ALA A 59 17.83 -13.61 -2.61
C ALA A 59 18.36 -13.95 -1.21
N ASN A 60 18.58 -15.23 -0.94
CA ASN A 60 19.16 -15.71 0.31
C ASN A 60 20.07 -16.93 0.13
N LYS A 61 20.60 -17.46 1.24
CA LYS A 61 21.51 -18.61 1.25
C LYS A 61 20.97 -19.89 0.61
N ASN A 62 19.66 -20.01 0.44
CA ASN A 62 19.01 -21.16 -0.18
C ASN A 62 18.66 -20.90 -1.66
N GLY A 63 18.96 -19.73 -2.22
CA GLY A 63 18.69 -19.35 -3.61
C GLY A 63 17.74 -18.15 -3.74
N ILE A 64 17.08 -18.07 -4.89
CA ILE A 64 16.10 -17.04 -5.22
C ILE A 64 14.70 -17.59 -4.92
N LEU A 65 13.91 -16.85 -4.14
CA LEU A 65 12.54 -17.19 -3.78
C LEU A 65 11.58 -16.14 -4.33
N GLN A 66 10.40 -16.60 -4.75
CA GLN A 66 9.32 -15.78 -5.28
C GLN A 66 8.13 -15.82 -4.32
N PHE A 67 7.54 -14.67 -4.04
CA PHE A 67 6.40 -14.54 -3.13
C PHE A 67 5.40 -13.50 -3.65
N ASP A 68 4.11 -13.79 -3.53
CA ASP A 68 3.00 -12.93 -3.99
C ASP A 68 2.25 -12.21 -2.86
N GLY A 69 2.67 -12.41 -1.60
CA GLY A 69 1.99 -11.80 -0.45
C GLY A 69 0.83 -12.60 0.12
N ASN A 70 0.50 -13.77 -0.44
CA ASN A 70 -0.55 -14.65 0.08
C ASN A 70 0.05 -15.79 0.92
N ALA A 71 -0.61 -16.10 2.05
CA ALA A 71 -0.26 -17.22 2.93
C ALA A 71 -1.01 -18.50 2.52
#